data_AF-A0A0L8GMR6-F1
#
_entry.id   AF-A0A0L8GMR6-F1
#
_cell.length_a   1.000
_cell.length_b   1.000
_cell.length_c   1.000
_cell.angle_alpha   90.00
_cell.angle_beta   90.00
_cell.angle_gamma   90.00
#
_symmetry.space_group_name_H-M   'P 1'
#
loop_
_entity.id
_entity.type
_entity.pdbx_description
1 polymer ?
#
loop_
_entity_poly.entity_id
_entity_poly.type
_entity_poly.pdbx_seq_one_letter_code
_entity_poly.pdbx_strand_id
1 'polypeptide(L)'
;MSNANTFTITNSNMTATYKTIPPPLPITTTTAAATTENLGILQFSRRRSERQKGKAEEILAEEQAGFRPQRNTVEQILNTRLFTEKHLQHQTDLYQNFIDFKKAFIMLNILK
;
A
#
# COMPACT_ATOMS: atom_id res chain seq x y z
N MET A 1 -3.01 40.50 1.92
CA MET A 1 -3.87 39.30 1.83
C MET A 1 -3.09 38.14 2.42
N SER A 2 -3.37 37.74 3.66
CA SER A 2 -2.69 36.59 4.28
C SER A 2 -3.21 35.30 3.65
N ASN A 3 -2.30 34.47 3.17
CA ASN A 3 -2.63 33.11 2.77
C ASN A 3 -2.96 32.33 4.06
N ALA A 4 -4.18 31.80 4.18
CA ALA A 4 -4.72 31.20 5.42
C ALA A 4 -3.93 29.99 5.95
N ASN A 5 -2.90 29.55 5.21
CA ASN A 5 -2.10 28.35 5.49
C ASN A 5 -0.69 28.67 6.00
N THR A 6 -0.40 29.91 6.38
CA THR A 6 0.95 30.29 6.83
C THR A 6 0.87 31.34 7.93
N PHE A 7 1.51 31.07 9.07
CA PHE A 7 1.67 32.05 10.15
C PHE A 7 3.14 32.40 10.31
N THR A 8 3.43 33.70 10.37
CA THR A 8 4.79 34.21 10.46
C THR A 8 5.02 34.81 11.84
N ILE A 9 6.03 34.33 12.56
CA ILE A 9 6.49 34.87 13.84
C ILE A 9 7.74 35.68 13.59
N THR A 10 7.71 36.97 13.94
CA THR A 10 8.85 37.87 13.79
C THR A 10 9.31 38.39 15.14
N ASN A 11 10.62 38.39 15.40
CA ASN A 11 11.24 39.15 16.47
C ASN A 11 12.32 40.10 15.90
N SER A 12 12.96 40.91 16.75
CA SER A 12 13.94 41.93 16.35
C SER A 12 15.15 41.39 15.59
N ASN A 13 15.39 40.08 15.61
CA ASN A 13 16.55 39.45 15.00
C ASN A 13 16.20 38.42 13.92
N MET A 14 14.93 38.00 13.77
CA MET A 14 14.55 36.96 12.80
C MET A 14 13.04 36.91 12.49
N THR A 15 12.72 36.51 11.27
CA THR A 15 11.36 36.20 10.80
C THR A 15 11.27 34.71 10.47
N ALA A 16 10.40 33.97 11.17
CA ALA A 16 10.16 32.55 10.95
C ALA A 16 8.74 32.32 10.40
N THR A 17 8.64 31.63 9.27
CA THR A 17 7.38 31.41 8.55
C THR A 17 6.98 29.93 8.64
N TYR A 18 5.85 29.64 9.30
CA TYR A 18 5.36 28.29 9.53
C TYR A 18 4.17 27.99 8.60
N LYS A 19 4.25 26.91 7.82
CA LYS A 19 3.10 26.40 7.06
C LYS A 19 2.26 25.50 7.95
N THR A 20 0.95 25.72 7.99
CA THR A 20 0.05 24.81 8.69
C THR A 20 0.02 23.46 7.96
N ILE A 21 0.00 22.36 8.73
CA ILE A 21 -0.22 21.04 8.17
C ILE A 21 -1.65 21.04 7.60
N PRO A 22 -1.87 20.66 6.33
CA PRO A 22 -3.22 20.57 5.79
C PRO A 22 -4.04 19.59 6.66
N PRO A 23 -5.33 19.87 6.90
CA PRO A 23 -6.17 18.94 7.63
C PRO A 23 -6.12 17.56 6.97
N PRO A 24 -6.10 16.47 7.76
CA PRO A 24 -6.15 15.12 7.21
C PRO A 24 -7.39 15.01 6.31
N LEU A 25 -7.20 14.44 5.12
CA LEU A 25 -8.29 14.24 4.17
C LEU A 25 -9.44 13.48 4.87
N PRO A 26 -10.71 13.81 4.58
CA PRO A 26 -11.84 13.12 5.17
C PRO A 26 -11.76 11.62 4.90
N ILE A 27 -11.75 10.82 5.96
CA ILE A 27 -11.70 9.37 5.88
C ILE A 27 -12.99 8.91 5.20
N THR A 28 -12.90 8.44 3.96
CA THR A 28 -14.04 7.90 3.24
C THR A 28 -14.23 6.44 3.65
N THR A 29 -15.21 6.15 4.50
CA THR A 29 -15.54 4.76 4.89
C THR A 29 -16.10 4.02 3.68
N THR A 30 -15.26 3.27 2.97
CA THR A 30 -15.70 2.38 1.89
C THR A 30 -16.16 1.07 2.52
N THR A 31 -17.46 0.80 2.53
CA THR A 31 -18.00 -0.50 2.93
C THR A 31 -17.54 -1.56 1.92
N ALA A 32 -16.83 -2.58 2.40
CA ALA A 32 -16.48 -3.74 1.59
C ALA A 32 -17.74 -4.58 1.31
N ALA A 33 -17.99 -4.89 0.05
CA ALA A 33 -19.05 -5.82 -0.32
C ALA A 33 -18.56 -7.26 -0.05
N ALA A 34 -19.15 -7.93 0.94
CA ALA A 34 -18.92 -9.35 1.20
C ALA A 34 -20.17 -10.14 0.81
N THR A 35 -19.99 -11.18 -0.01
CA THR A 35 -21.07 -12.09 -0.40
C THR A 35 -20.75 -13.47 0.13
N THR A 36 -21.71 -14.12 0.79
CA THR A 36 -21.55 -15.49 1.28
C THR A 36 -21.83 -16.47 0.15
N GLU A 37 -20.86 -17.33 -0.17
CA GLU A 37 -21.02 -18.40 -1.15
C GLU A 37 -21.64 -19.67 -0.52
N ASN A 38 -22.30 -20.49 -1.34
CA ASN A 38 -22.78 -21.81 -0.92
C ASN A 38 -21.60 -22.75 -0.58
N LEU A 39 -21.75 -23.61 0.42
CA LEU A 39 -20.70 -24.56 0.85
C LEU A 39 -20.14 -25.41 -0.30
N GLY A 40 -20.97 -25.85 -1.25
CA GLY A 40 -20.52 -26.60 -2.41
C GLY A 40 -19.60 -25.78 -3.33
N ILE A 41 -19.91 -24.49 -3.51
CA ILE A 41 -19.09 -23.56 -4.30
C ILE A 41 -17.75 -23.32 -3.59
N LEU A 42 -17.76 -23.15 -2.26
CA LEU A 42 -16.55 -22.98 -1.46
C LEU A 42 -15.62 -24.20 -1.51
N GLN A 43 -16.19 -25.41 -1.47
CA GLN A 43 -15.40 -26.65 -1.59
C GLN A 43 -14.76 -26.77 -2.97
N PHE A 44 -15.51 -26.43 -4.02
CA PHE A 44 -15.00 -26.45 -5.38
C PHE A 44 -13.90 -25.39 -5.59
N SER A 45 -14.12 -24.15 -5.15
CA SER A 45 -13.14 -23.06 -5.27
C SER A 45 -11.86 -23.38 -4.49
N ARG A 46 -11.99 -23.97 -3.29
CA ARG A 46 -10.85 -24.47 -2.51
C ARG A 46 -10.02 -25.50 -3.29
N ARG A 47 -10.66 -26.56 -3.80
CA ARG A 47 -9.96 -27.61 -4.57
C ARG A 47 -9.27 -27.01 -5.81
N ARG A 48 -9.92 -26.07 -6.48
CA ARG A 48 -9.34 -25.37 -7.65
C ARG A 48 -8.14 -24.52 -7.25
N SER A 49 -8.20 -23.83 -6.12
CA SER A 49 -7.09 -23.04 -5.57
C SER A 49 -5.88 -23.92 -5.28
N GLU A 50 -6.09 -25.05 -4.58
CA GLU A 50 -5.02 -25.99 -4.23
C GLU A 50 -4.25 -26.51 -5.46
N ARG A 51 -4.94 -26.75 -6.58
CA ARG A 51 -4.30 -27.17 -7.84
C ARG A 51 -3.50 -26.07 -8.53
N GLN A 52 -3.87 -24.81 -8.35
CA GLN A 52 -3.21 -23.68 -9.00
C GLN A 52 -2.00 -23.17 -8.23
N LYS A 53 -1.91 -23.42 -6.92
CA LYS A 53 -0.82 -22.93 -6.06
C LYS A 53 0.57 -23.22 -6.63
N GLY A 54 0.83 -24.44 -7.09
CA GLY A 54 2.14 -24.81 -7.63
C GLY A 54 2.52 -24.00 -8.87
N LYS A 55 1.57 -23.81 -9.80
CA LYS A 55 1.80 -23.01 -11.01
C LYS A 55 1.91 -21.52 -10.71
N ALA A 56 1.15 -21.03 -9.73
CA ALA A 56 1.23 -19.64 -9.31
C ALA A 56 2.62 -19.34 -8.75
N GLU A 57 3.16 -20.21 -7.91
CA GLU A 57 4.48 -19.99 -7.28
C GLU A 57 5.63 -19.93 -8.29
N GLU A 58 5.52 -20.61 -9.43
CA GLU A 58 6.48 -20.55 -10.54
C GLU A 58 6.44 -19.21 -11.31
N ILE A 59 5.28 -18.54 -11.35
CA ILE A 59 5.06 -17.33 -12.15
C ILE A 59 5.22 -16.06 -11.30
N LEU A 60 4.92 -16.13 -9.99
CA LEU A 60 4.94 -14.98 -9.10
C LEU A 60 6.38 -14.52 -8.81
N ALA A 61 6.60 -13.22 -8.93
CA ALA A 61 7.87 -12.59 -8.58
C ALA A 61 8.23 -12.82 -7.10
N GLU A 62 9.52 -12.88 -6.78
CA GLU A 62 9.99 -13.16 -5.42
C GLU A 62 9.56 -12.08 -4.42
N GLU A 63 9.52 -10.83 -4.88
CA GLU A 63 9.18 -9.65 -4.11
C GLU A 63 7.70 -9.61 -3.72
N GLN A 64 6.84 -10.36 -4.41
CA GLN A 64 5.42 -10.43 -4.07
C GLN A 64 5.22 -11.27 -2.82
N ALA A 65 4.80 -10.65 -1.72
CA ALA A 65 4.44 -11.36 -0.48
C ALA A 65 2.94 -11.59 -0.28
N GLY A 66 2.09 -10.83 -0.97
CA GLY A 66 0.63 -10.87 -0.75
C GLY A 66 0.05 -12.25 -1.05
N PHE A 67 -0.78 -12.76 -0.11
CA PHE A 67 -1.52 -14.03 -0.22
C PHE A 67 -0.67 -15.29 -0.44
N ARG A 68 0.64 -15.24 -0.22
CA ARG A 68 1.54 -16.39 -0.35
C ARG A 68 1.79 -17.06 1.00
N PRO A 69 1.85 -18.41 1.03
CA PRO A 69 2.29 -19.10 2.23
C PRO A 69 3.74 -18.74 2.53
N GLN A 70 4.11 -18.69 3.82
CA GLN A 70 5.47 -18.42 4.30
C GLN A 70 6.06 -17.03 4.00
N ARG A 71 5.31 -16.13 3.34
CA ARG A 71 5.67 -14.71 3.24
C ARG A 71 4.78 -13.91 4.18
N ASN A 72 5.39 -13.02 4.96
CA ASN A 72 4.67 -12.24 5.96
C ASN A 72 4.85 -10.73 5.74
N THR A 73 3.94 -9.94 6.33
CA THR A 73 4.00 -8.47 6.26
C THR A 73 5.25 -7.92 6.93
N VAL A 74 5.77 -8.61 7.95
CA VAL A 74 6.95 -8.19 8.70
C VAL A 74 8.20 -8.19 7.80
N GLU A 75 8.40 -9.24 7.02
CA GLU A 75 9.48 -9.37 6.03
C GLU A 75 9.42 -8.26 4.99
N GLN A 76 8.24 -7.90 4.49
CA GLN A 76 8.09 -6.80 3.54
C GLN A 76 8.47 -5.44 4.13
N ILE A 77 8.05 -5.18 5.37
CA ILE A 77 8.42 -3.96 6.08
C ILE A 77 9.93 -3.92 6.33
N LEU A 78 10.52 -5.04 6.74
CA LEU A 78 11.95 -5.15 6.98
C LEU A 78 12.76 -4.95 5.69
N ASN A 79 12.34 -5.56 4.58
CA ASN A 79 12.98 -5.38 3.28
C ASN A 79 12.95 -3.91 2.85
N THR A 80 11.79 -3.26 2.96
CA THR A 80 11.63 -1.83 2.66
C THR A 80 12.56 -0.99 3.52
N ARG A 81 12.63 -1.29 4.83
CA ARG A 81 13.52 -0.57 5.75
C ARG A 81 14.98 -0.76 5.41
N LEU A 82 15.40 -1.99 5.09
CA LEU A 82 16.78 -2.29 4.71
C LEU A 82 17.19 -1.54 3.45
N PHE A 83 16.30 -1.45 2.44
CA PHE A 83 16.56 -0.65 1.25
C PHE A 83 16.77 0.83 1.60
N THR A 84 15.91 1.40 2.44
CA THR A 84 16.04 2.79 2.88
C THR A 84 17.35 3.03 3.64
N GLU A 85 17.69 2.16 4.58
CA GLU A 85 18.93 2.29 5.37
C GLU A 85 20.18 2.17 4.49
N LYS A 86 20.17 1.27 3.50
CA LYS A 86 21.28 1.13 2.55
C LYS A 86 21.47 2.35 1.67
N HIS A 87 20.39 2.93 1.14
CA HIS A 87 20.48 4.16 0.34
C HIS A 87 20.93 5.36 1.16
N LEU A 88 20.49 5.44 2.43
CA LEU A 88 20.95 6.46 3.37
C LEU A 88 22.47 6.34 3.64
N GLN A 89 22.98 5.13 3.81
CA GLN A 89 24.41 4.87 4.01
C GLN A 89 25.27 5.26 2.80
N HIS A 90 24.77 5.02 1.58
CA HIS A 90 25.49 5.33 0.35
C HIS A 90 25.26 6.77 -0.18
N GLN A 91 24.49 7.59 0.55
CA GLN A 91 24.11 8.95 0.13
C GLN A 91 23.47 8.99 -1.27
N THR A 92 22.71 7.96 -1.61
CA THR A 92 21.97 7.85 -2.86
C THR A 92 20.51 8.19 -2.64
N ASP A 93 19.93 8.97 -3.54
CA ASP A 93 18.51 9.30 -3.48
C ASP A 93 17.64 8.04 -3.67
N LEU A 94 16.63 7.89 -2.80
CA LEU A 94 15.63 6.82 -2.88
C LEU A 94 14.23 7.43 -2.97
N TYR A 95 13.49 7.04 -4.01
CA TYR A 95 12.09 7.46 -4.20
C TYR A 95 11.18 6.25 -4.03
N GLN A 96 10.25 6.30 -3.08
CA GLN A 96 9.29 5.25 -2.83
C GLN A 96 7.90 5.65 -3.31
N ASN A 97 7.39 4.95 -4.34
CA ASN A 97 6.06 5.17 -4.88
C ASN A 97 5.07 4.17 -4.27
N PHE A 98 4.06 4.68 -3.58
CA PHE A 98 2.95 3.87 -3.07
C PHE A 98 1.84 3.81 -4.12
N ILE A 99 1.55 2.60 -4.61
CA ILE A 99 0.53 2.34 -5.62
C ILE A 99 -0.56 1.49 -4.97
N ASP A 100 -1.81 1.95 -5.05
CA ASP A 100 -2.98 1.21 -4.59
C ASP A 100 -4.09 1.23 -5.65
N PHE A 101 -4.84 0.14 -5.75
CA PHE A 101 -5.90 -0.04 -6.74
C PHE A 101 -7.27 0.17 -6.11
N LYS A 102 -8.04 1.13 -6.64
CA LYS A 102 -9.44 1.34 -6.21
C LYS A 102 -10.30 0.15 -6.63
N LYS A 103 -10.79 -0.62 -5.66
CA LYS A 103 -11.67 -1.80 -5.86
C LYS A 103 -11.07 -2.86 -6.81
N ALA A 104 -9.81 -3.24 -6.59
CA ALA A 104 -9.06 -4.18 -7.43
C ALA A 104 -9.84 -5.43 -7.88
N PHE A 105 -10.59 -6.07 -6.97
CA PHE A 105 -11.33 -7.29 -7.27
C PHE A 105 -12.62 -7.07 -8.09
N ILE A 106 -13.19 -5.86 -8.07
CA ILE A 106 -14.42 -5.53 -8.79
C ILE A 106 -14.09 -5.06 -10.22
N MET A 107 -12.93 -4.44 -10.43
CA MET A 107 -12.55 -3.84 -11.71
C MET A 107 -11.90 -4.84 -12.69
N LEU A 108 -11.87 -6.13 -12.35
CA LEU A 108 -11.23 -7.15 -13.17
C LEU A 108 -12.05 -7.38 -14.46
N ASN A 109 -11.43 -7.15 -15.62
CA ASN A 109 -12.11 -7.33 -16.91
C ASN A 109 -12.07 -8.80 -17.35
N ILE A 110 -13.22 -9.46 -17.37
CA ILE A 110 -13.37 -10.89 -17.71
C ILE A 110 -13.77 -11.05 -19.19
N LEU A 111 -13.03 -10.42 -20.11
CA LEU A 111 -13.22 -10.58 -21.55
C LEU A 111 -11.95 -11.10 -22.20
N LYS A 112 -11.87 -12.43 -22.38
CA LYS A 112 -11.23 -13.14 -23.49
C LYS A 112 -11.89 -14.50 -23.66
#